data_AF-W2YYQ4-F1
#
_entry.id   AF-W2YYQ4-F1
#
_cell.length_a   1.000
_cell.length_b   1.000
_cell.length_c   1.000
_cell.angle_alpha   90.00
_cell.angle_beta   90.00
_cell.angle_gamma   90.00
#
_symmetry.space_group_name_H-M   'P 1'
#
loop_
_entity.id
_entity.type
_entity.pdbx_description
1 polymer ?
#
loop_
_entity_poly.entity_id
_entity_poly.type
_entity_poly.pdbx_seq_one_letter_code
_entity_poly.pdbx_strand_id
1 'polypeptide(L)'
;MAILKIIAYFFTLLVAQEVAAWSGTVTFYDNRWHDKAGGSYTYHIDDSQQCINLSCYNDRATSAKWSDIVKWGAFDGKSRIAFYTGKDCTGTVKDWDIKHPNGYPGNFFLDGIDKQISSFMIWQFNKKPHFHLIMLAPGFARHSAPHVPTPSLPSISTLLQVFEIVKEQAQGHSLSAPLFALIAVARLLYQRRQAQLEQLCEDQHRHRYLIKGPGAEDDHIDEEGNYRSKVSPPVKEWNVVAEDDTKTLSLVYYPEEEVREETPEEDMESPLEKVLILVIPGNPGNPYYYLSLMQELVKKHGRRHEIRCLSHAGHVMPWKNHNRDFTLQEQIDQKAFYVKQRLREEPTLRLVVIGHSIGSYITLDIAKRFPQNIAKLVLMQPAIMHIALSRKGKQFMTMMNNYEFVVMLMGVVDYLVPVSLRRWMVRRSVGSHAEETVRLASLSLVNSCVIQNVLGMAANEMAEVVELDEELVTRHEDKILFVYSTVDEWVPGEFMQEFQLRFVNAQHRVVPNRHAFMMELDGTRNVTEHISQWIAVILDEKKEIKIKICD
;
A
#
# COMPACT_ATOMS: atom_id res chain seq x y z
N MET A 1 -7.02 -0.78 6.96
CA MET A 1 -6.80 -0.16 8.30
C MET A 1 -5.34 -0.22 8.75
N ALA A 2 -4.62 -1.34 8.53
CA ALA A 2 -3.23 -1.45 8.94
C ALA A 2 -2.30 -0.42 8.26
N ILE A 3 -2.52 -0.16 6.97
CA ILE A 3 -1.79 0.85 6.16
C ILE A 3 -1.94 2.25 6.77
N LEU A 4 -3.18 2.71 6.98
CA LEU A 4 -3.50 3.99 7.61
C LEU A 4 -2.87 4.14 9.00
N LYS A 5 -2.87 3.06 9.81
CA LYS A 5 -2.21 3.06 11.12
C LYS A 5 -0.68 3.13 10.99
N ILE A 6 -0.07 2.43 10.04
CA ILE A 6 1.37 2.51 9.78
C ILE A 6 1.76 3.93 9.35
N ILE A 7 0.98 4.52 8.45
CA ILE A 7 1.12 5.93 8.03
C ILE A 7 0.99 6.85 9.25
N ALA A 8 -0.04 6.67 10.08
CA ALA A 8 -0.25 7.48 11.27
C ALA A 8 0.89 7.34 12.28
N TYR A 9 1.39 6.12 12.53
CA TYR A 9 2.54 5.93 13.42
C TYR A 9 3.80 6.61 12.86
N PHE A 10 4.04 6.49 11.55
CA PHE A 10 5.13 7.20 10.89
C PHE A 10 4.98 8.71 11.03
N PHE A 11 3.78 9.27 10.80
CA PHE A 11 3.51 10.69 11.02
C PHE A 11 3.70 11.10 12.47
N THR A 12 3.20 10.35 13.46
CA THR A 12 3.43 10.68 14.87
C THR A 12 4.91 10.66 15.24
N LEU A 13 5.71 9.79 14.63
CA LEU A 13 7.17 9.74 14.80
C LEU A 13 7.89 10.89 14.08
N LEU A 14 7.38 11.33 12.92
CA LEU A 14 7.93 12.44 12.14
C LEU A 14 7.56 13.81 12.75
N VAL A 15 6.33 13.95 13.25
CA VAL A 15 5.73 15.17 13.85
C VAL A 15 6.11 15.32 15.33
N ALA A 16 6.69 14.30 15.95
CA ALA A 16 7.37 14.44 17.26
C ALA A 16 8.58 15.40 17.20
N GLN A 17 8.95 15.91 16.02
CA GLN A 17 9.67 17.17 15.86
C GLN A 17 8.65 18.28 15.59
N GLU A 18 8.45 19.19 16.57
CA GLU A 18 7.42 20.22 16.53
C GLU A 18 7.48 21.10 15.26
N VAL A 19 6.37 21.17 14.51
CA VAL A 19 6.14 22.23 13.51
C VAL A 19 5.20 23.25 14.13
N ALA A 20 5.76 24.31 14.72
CA ALA A 20 4.98 25.44 15.22
C ALA A 20 4.46 26.27 14.03
N ALA A 21 3.14 26.45 13.94
CA ALA A 21 2.52 27.44 13.04
C ALA A 21 2.88 28.88 13.49
N TRP A 22 3.03 29.80 12.54
CA TRP A 22 3.41 31.21 12.79
C TRP A 22 2.39 32.16 12.14
N SER A 23 2.23 33.37 12.70
CA SER A 23 1.45 34.48 12.11
C SER A 23 2.15 35.80 12.39
N GLY A 24 2.18 36.72 11.42
CA GLY A 24 2.96 37.96 11.50
C GLY A 24 2.41 39.10 10.64
N THR A 25 3.16 40.20 10.59
CA THR A 25 2.74 41.44 9.89
C THR A 25 3.86 42.06 9.07
N VAL A 26 3.50 42.77 8.00
CA VAL A 26 4.40 43.63 7.19
C VAL A 26 3.74 45.00 7.02
N THR A 27 4.42 46.07 7.45
CA THR A 27 3.95 47.46 7.39
C THR A 27 4.78 48.26 6.40
N PHE A 28 4.11 48.96 5.47
CA PHE A 28 4.71 49.85 4.48
C PHE A 28 4.50 51.32 4.87
N TYR A 29 5.46 52.20 4.54
CA TYR A 29 5.43 53.62 4.92
C TYR A 29 5.74 54.54 3.73
N ASP A 30 5.08 55.70 3.69
CA ASP A 30 5.28 56.76 2.68
C ASP A 30 6.47 57.69 2.99
N ASN A 31 7.23 57.40 4.05
CA ASN A 31 8.49 58.06 4.37
C ASN A 31 9.61 57.08 4.77
N ARG A 32 10.83 57.61 4.78
CA ARG A 32 12.10 56.90 5.00
C ARG A 32 12.40 56.58 6.47
N TRP A 33 11.64 57.13 7.41
CA TRP A 33 11.94 57.01 8.85
C TRP A 33 10.97 56.07 9.58
N HIS A 34 10.14 55.35 8.83
CA HIS A 34 9.15 54.41 9.35
C HIS A 34 8.19 55.04 10.36
N ASP A 35 7.91 56.33 10.21
CA ASP A 35 6.92 57.03 11.02
C ASP A 35 5.58 57.10 10.28
N LYS A 36 4.50 57.32 11.03
CA LYS A 36 3.15 57.36 10.46
C LYS A 36 2.75 58.72 9.89
N ALA A 37 3.61 59.75 9.97
CA ALA A 37 3.26 61.12 9.59
C ALA A 37 3.03 61.28 8.08
N GLY A 38 3.58 60.37 7.26
CA GLY A 38 3.38 60.32 5.80
C GLY A 38 2.26 59.39 5.32
N GLY A 39 1.68 58.56 6.20
CA GLY A 39 0.83 57.43 5.83
C GLY A 39 1.55 56.08 5.94
N SER A 40 0.82 55.03 6.33
CA SER A 40 1.32 53.66 6.45
C SER A 40 0.20 52.64 6.27
N TYR A 41 0.51 51.44 5.78
CA TYR A 41 -0.45 50.34 5.68
C TYR A 41 0.17 49.00 6.10
N THR A 42 -0.56 48.22 6.91
CA THR A 42 -0.10 46.94 7.46
C THR A 42 -0.87 45.77 6.87
N TYR A 43 -0.13 44.76 6.41
CA TYR A 43 -0.65 43.47 5.95
C TYR A 43 -0.40 42.41 7.03
N HIS A 44 -1.41 41.60 7.32
CA HIS A 44 -1.30 40.40 8.16
C HIS A 44 -0.98 39.20 7.27
N ILE A 45 -0.13 38.29 7.77
CA ILE A 45 0.42 37.16 7.02
C ILE A 45 0.46 35.94 7.92
N ASP A 46 -0.23 34.89 7.50
CA ASP A 46 -0.31 33.62 8.23
C ASP A 46 0.32 32.47 7.43
N ASP A 47 0.84 32.75 6.23
CA ASP A 47 1.50 31.77 5.38
C ASP A 47 2.67 32.37 4.59
N SER A 48 3.65 31.53 4.27
CA SER A 48 4.76 31.87 3.38
C SER A 48 4.43 31.54 1.93
N GLN A 49 5.26 31.96 0.98
CA GLN A 49 5.10 31.64 -0.44
C GLN A 49 3.77 32.10 -1.08
N GLN A 50 3.03 32.98 -0.41
CA GLN A 50 1.87 33.65 -0.97
C GLN A 50 2.27 35.02 -1.51
N CYS A 51 1.92 35.29 -2.77
CA CYS A 51 2.10 36.61 -3.35
C CYS A 51 0.98 37.55 -2.91
N ILE A 52 1.33 38.71 -2.37
CA ILE A 52 0.37 39.72 -1.88
C ILE A 52 0.53 41.00 -2.71
N ASN A 53 -0.52 41.37 -3.44
CA ASN A 53 -0.58 42.63 -4.19
C ASN A 53 -0.90 43.80 -3.27
N LEU A 54 -0.12 44.88 -3.37
CA LEU A 54 -0.29 46.11 -2.60
C LEU A 54 -1.49 46.89 -3.16
N SER A 55 -2.68 46.69 -2.61
CA SER A 55 -3.94 47.25 -3.15
C SER A 55 -3.98 48.79 -3.18
N CYS A 56 -4.45 49.44 -2.11
CA CYS A 56 -4.50 50.92 -2.02
C CYS A 56 -3.13 51.56 -1.74
N TYR A 57 -2.09 50.73 -1.58
CA TYR A 57 -0.73 51.11 -1.25
C TYR A 57 0.28 50.83 -2.39
N ASN A 58 -0.23 50.49 -3.59
CA ASN A 58 0.57 50.28 -4.80
C ASN A 58 1.45 51.49 -5.10
N ASP A 59 2.74 51.27 -5.38
CA ASP A 59 3.67 52.31 -5.85
C ASP A 59 3.80 53.52 -4.92
N ARG A 60 3.57 53.33 -3.62
CA ARG A 60 3.65 54.41 -2.60
C ARG A 60 4.76 54.21 -1.58
N ALA A 61 5.11 52.96 -1.31
CA ALA A 61 6.06 52.62 -0.27
C ALA A 61 7.47 53.16 -0.54
N THR A 62 8.05 53.78 0.48
CA THR A 62 9.43 54.28 0.51
C THR A 62 10.29 53.54 1.56
N SER A 63 9.65 52.84 2.49
CA SER A 63 10.27 51.92 3.46
C SER A 63 9.27 50.86 3.94
N ALA A 64 9.74 49.77 4.55
CA ALA A 64 8.87 48.72 5.10
C ALA A 64 9.44 48.08 6.38
N LYS A 65 8.58 47.64 7.31
CA LYS A 65 8.92 46.88 8.53
C LYS A 65 8.08 45.60 8.63
N TRP A 66 8.52 44.61 9.40
CA TRP A 66 7.76 43.38 9.64
C TRP A 66 7.93 42.86 11.08
N SER A 67 6.97 42.07 11.58
CA SER A 67 7.02 41.45 12.92
C SER A 67 6.41 40.06 12.90
N ASP A 68 6.91 39.17 13.76
CA ASP A 68 6.36 37.83 14.01
C ASP A 68 6.23 36.90 12.79
N ILE A 69 6.81 37.31 11.66
CA ILE A 69 6.88 36.46 10.47
C ILE A 69 7.90 35.32 10.66
N VAL A 70 7.71 34.21 9.94
CA VAL A 70 8.65 33.08 9.99
C VAL A 70 10.06 33.54 9.69
N LYS A 71 11.00 33.05 10.49
CA LYS A 71 12.41 33.47 10.48
C LYS A 71 13.35 32.44 9.87
N TRP A 72 12.83 31.27 9.52
CA TRP A 72 13.59 30.15 8.96
C TRP A 72 13.11 29.87 7.53
N GLY A 73 14.02 29.41 6.67
CA GLY A 73 13.71 29.12 5.27
C GLY A 73 14.89 28.53 4.50
N ALA A 74 14.69 28.20 3.23
CA ALA A 74 15.65 27.53 2.34
C ALA A 74 16.78 28.46 1.83
N PHE A 75 16.80 29.73 2.24
CA PHE A 75 17.81 30.71 1.85
C PHE A 75 18.82 30.86 2.99
N ASP A 76 19.85 30.00 3.00
CA ASP A 76 20.88 29.95 4.05
C ASP A 76 20.30 29.73 5.46
N GLY A 77 19.25 28.90 5.55
CA GLY A 77 18.53 28.62 6.81
C GLY A 77 17.58 29.73 7.25
N LYS A 78 17.40 30.76 6.42
CA LYS A 78 16.59 31.93 6.71
C LYS A 78 15.47 32.07 5.69
N SER A 79 14.41 32.72 6.12
CA SER A 79 13.38 33.23 5.24
C SER A 79 13.76 34.63 4.81
N ARG A 80 13.27 35.03 3.63
CA ARG A 80 13.51 36.35 3.05
C ARG A 80 12.17 36.98 2.73
N ILE A 81 12.10 38.30 2.77
CA ILE A 81 10.95 39.04 2.27
C ILE A 81 11.35 39.69 0.96
N ALA A 82 10.60 39.39 -0.09
CA ALA A 82 10.84 39.89 -1.43
C ALA A 82 9.77 40.90 -1.83
N PHE A 83 10.21 42.01 -2.41
CA PHE A 83 9.37 43.09 -2.91
C PHE A 83 9.54 43.20 -4.42
N TYR A 84 8.42 43.34 -5.12
CA TYR A 84 8.33 43.27 -6.56
C TYR A 84 7.73 44.55 -7.13
N THR A 85 8.27 45.02 -8.25
CA THR A 85 7.75 46.21 -8.93
C THR A 85 6.50 45.95 -9.77
N GLY A 86 6.22 44.69 -10.10
CA GLY A 86 4.97 44.26 -10.74
C GLY A 86 3.98 43.67 -9.76
N LYS A 87 2.71 43.60 -10.18
CA LYS A 87 1.70 42.77 -9.52
C LYS A 87 2.00 41.29 -9.74
N ASP A 88 1.40 40.44 -8.91
CA ASP A 88 1.50 38.98 -8.98
C ASP A 88 2.96 38.48 -8.89
N CYS A 89 3.79 39.22 -8.14
CA CYS A 89 5.19 38.91 -7.89
C CYS A 89 6.01 38.80 -9.18
N THR A 90 5.74 39.74 -10.10
CA THR A 90 6.44 39.91 -11.39
C THR A 90 7.29 41.18 -11.40
N GLY A 91 8.06 41.41 -12.47
CA GLY A 91 8.91 42.59 -12.61
C GLY A 91 10.23 42.50 -11.83
N THR A 92 10.81 43.65 -11.49
CA THR A 92 12.08 43.74 -10.74
C THR A 92 11.85 43.32 -9.29
N VAL A 93 12.73 42.46 -8.77
CA VAL A 93 12.65 41.96 -7.40
C VAL A 93 13.85 42.40 -6.57
N LYS A 94 13.59 42.79 -5.32
CA LYS A 94 14.58 43.02 -4.27
C LYS A 94 14.14 42.32 -3.00
N ASP A 95 15.08 41.69 -2.30
CA ASP A 95 14.75 40.85 -1.17
C ASP A 95 15.72 41.02 0.00
N TRP A 96 15.17 40.93 1.21
CA TRP A 96 15.88 41.12 2.47
C TRP A 96 15.78 39.88 3.35
N ASP A 97 16.85 39.58 4.07
CA ASP A 97 16.82 38.61 5.15
C ASP A 97 15.95 39.14 6.30
N ILE A 98 14.99 38.34 6.73
CA ILE A 98 14.03 38.70 7.78
C ILE A 98 14.72 38.95 9.13
N LYS A 99 15.90 38.37 9.36
CA LYS A 99 16.70 38.48 10.58
C LYS A 99 17.94 39.37 10.44
N HIS A 100 18.05 40.17 9.37
CA HIS A 100 19.26 40.97 9.14
C HIS A 100 19.56 41.91 10.33
N PRO A 101 20.81 42.00 10.82
CA PRO A 101 21.18 42.82 11.99
C PRO A 101 20.90 44.33 11.81
N ASN A 102 20.86 44.81 10.56
CA ASN A 102 20.45 46.18 10.20
C ASN A 102 18.96 46.21 9.78
N GLY A 103 18.11 45.55 10.56
CA GLY A 103 16.77 45.12 10.18
C GLY A 103 15.89 46.21 9.56
N TYR A 104 15.26 45.84 8.45
CA TYR A 104 14.32 46.59 7.62
C TYR A 104 14.93 47.54 6.57
N PRO A 105 14.43 47.55 5.31
CA PRO A 105 14.79 48.57 4.34
C PRO A 105 14.21 49.93 4.76
N GLY A 106 15.08 50.80 5.26
CA GLY A 106 14.72 52.16 5.64
C GLY A 106 14.58 53.13 4.47
N ASN A 107 15.15 52.81 3.29
CA ASN A 107 15.17 53.77 2.19
C ASN A 107 15.22 53.09 0.81
N PHE A 108 14.05 52.76 0.28
CA PHE A 108 13.90 52.13 -1.04
C PHE A 108 14.49 52.94 -2.20
N PHE A 109 14.73 54.26 -2.02
CA PHE A 109 15.43 55.08 -3.00
C PHE A 109 16.86 54.63 -3.22
N LEU A 110 17.58 54.28 -2.14
CA LEU A 110 18.95 53.77 -2.25
C LEU A 110 18.98 52.35 -2.86
N ASP A 111 17.87 51.63 -2.74
CA ASP A 111 17.71 50.27 -3.27
C ASP A 111 17.19 50.23 -4.72
N GLY A 112 16.82 51.39 -5.28
CA GLY A 112 16.33 51.54 -6.65
C GLY A 112 14.87 51.12 -6.87
N ILE A 113 14.05 51.04 -5.81
CA ILE A 113 12.64 50.60 -5.88
C ILE A 113 11.66 51.56 -5.18
N ASP A 114 12.08 52.81 -4.89
CA ASP A 114 11.24 53.83 -4.25
C ASP A 114 9.95 54.05 -5.03
N LYS A 115 8.81 53.98 -4.35
CA LYS A 115 7.47 54.21 -4.92
C LYS A 115 7.20 53.36 -6.17
N GLN A 116 7.75 52.16 -6.22
CA GLN A 116 7.59 51.25 -7.35
C GLN A 116 7.07 49.86 -6.94
N ILE A 117 6.87 49.60 -5.64
CA ILE A 117 6.50 48.27 -5.17
C ILE A 117 5.00 48.05 -5.37
N SER A 118 4.66 47.00 -6.10
CA SER A 118 3.29 46.60 -6.41
C SER A 118 2.89 45.26 -5.78
N SER A 119 3.83 44.41 -5.38
CA SER A 119 3.56 43.19 -4.60
C SER A 119 4.73 42.75 -3.73
N PHE A 120 4.47 41.86 -2.77
CA PHE A 120 5.52 41.28 -1.92
C PHE A 120 5.19 39.83 -1.54
N MET A 121 6.22 39.07 -1.15
CA MET A 121 6.10 37.67 -0.76
C MET A 121 7.15 37.28 0.28
N ILE A 122 6.77 36.39 1.21
CA ILE A 122 7.73 35.74 2.11
C ILE A 122 8.31 34.50 1.43
N TRP A 123 9.58 34.53 1.10
CA TRP A 123 10.36 33.42 0.58
C TRP A 123 10.85 32.54 1.72
N GLN A 124 10.14 31.44 1.95
CA GLN A 124 10.52 30.42 2.93
C GLN A 124 11.13 29.18 2.26
N PHE A 125 10.69 28.78 1.08
CA PHE A 125 11.14 27.54 0.43
C PHE A 125 11.78 27.78 -0.93
N ASN A 126 11.23 28.69 -1.74
CA ASN A 126 11.75 29.04 -3.05
C ASN A 126 11.26 30.43 -3.49
N LYS A 127 11.65 30.90 -4.68
CA LYS A 127 11.31 32.25 -5.18
C LYS A 127 9.97 32.33 -5.95
N LYS A 128 9.19 31.25 -6.01
CA LYS A 128 7.92 31.15 -6.75
C LYS A 128 6.71 31.13 -5.80
N PRO A 129 5.60 31.79 -6.16
CA PRO A 129 4.38 31.71 -5.38
C PRO A 129 3.76 30.31 -5.46
N HIS A 130 3.01 29.90 -4.43
CA HIS A 130 2.10 28.76 -4.54
C HIS A 130 0.99 29.10 -5.55
N PHE A 131 0.89 28.33 -6.63
CA PHE A 131 -0.30 28.37 -7.47
C PHE A 131 -1.43 27.66 -6.72
N HIS A 132 -2.45 28.41 -6.32
CA HIS A 132 -3.75 27.81 -6.03
C HIS A 132 -4.30 27.32 -7.37
N LEU A 133 -4.19 26.01 -7.62
CA LEU A 133 -4.67 25.41 -8.86
C LEU A 133 -6.20 25.40 -8.83
N ILE A 134 -6.82 26.42 -9.41
CA ILE A 134 -8.20 26.31 -9.88
C ILE A 134 -8.19 25.25 -10.97
N MET A 135 -8.96 24.18 -10.72
CA MET A 135 -9.21 23.07 -11.61
C MET A 135 -9.54 23.53 -13.03
N LEU A 136 -8.63 23.27 -13.97
CA LEU A 136 -8.96 23.07 -15.37
C LEU A 136 -8.10 21.90 -15.88
N ALA A 137 -8.77 20.77 -16.14
CA ALA A 137 -8.19 19.65 -16.88
C ALA A 137 -7.72 20.14 -18.26
N PRO A 138 -6.61 19.59 -18.81
CA PRO A 138 -6.82 18.63 -19.89
C PRO A 138 -5.76 17.52 -20.02
N GLY A 139 -6.18 16.40 -20.61
CA GLY A 139 -5.47 15.81 -21.76
C GLY A 139 -4.39 14.78 -21.46
N PHE A 140 -4.76 13.51 -21.61
CA PHE A 140 -3.85 12.40 -21.90
C PHE A 140 -2.94 12.72 -23.10
N ALA A 141 -1.62 12.58 -22.91
CA ALA A 141 -0.69 12.30 -24.01
C ALA A 141 0.49 11.48 -23.50
N ARG A 142 0.56 10.21 -23.96
CA ARG A 142 1.71 9.31 -23.83
C ARG A 142 2.90 9.90 -24.58
N HIS A 143 4.11 9.91 -24.01
CA HIS A 143 5.36 9.97 -24.76
C HIS A 143 6.40 9.02 -24.14
N SER A 144 6.98 8.19 -24.99
CA SER A 144 8.08 7.25 -24.73
C SER A 144 9.40 8.01 -24.55
N ALA A 145 10.26 7.59 -23.62
CA ALA A 145 11.58 8.18 -23.40
C ALA A 145 12.66 7.54 -24.32
N PRO A 146 13.64 8.31 -24.84
CA PRO A 146 14.81 7.75 -25.52
C PRO A 146 15.99 7.52 -24.56
N HIS A 147 16.82 6.53 -24.91
CA HIS A 147 18.07 6.15 -24.22
C HIS A 147 19.10 7.31 -24.12
N VAL A 148 19.78 7.39 -22.97
CA VAL A 148 21.00 8.20 -22.75
C VAL A 148 22.05 7.32 -22.04
N PRO A 149 23.36 7.41 -22.37
CA PRO A 149 24.38 6.52 -21.81
C PRO A 149 24.90 6.97 -20.43
N THR A 150 25.43 5.99 -19.68
CA THR A 150 25.92 6.05 -18.30
C THR A 150 27.22 6.86 -18.12
N PRO A 151 27.34 7.71 -17.07
CA PRO A 151 28.62 8.32 -16.68
C PRO A 151 29.39 7.47 -15.64
N SER A 152 30.73 7.56 -15.66
CA SER A 152 31.66 6.81 -14.80
C SER A 152 31.82 7.40 -13.39
N LEU A 153 32.18 6.53 -12.42
CA LEU A 153 32.30 6.83 -10.99
C LEU A 153 33.56 7.65 -10.60
N PRO A 154 33.48 8.58 -9.63
CA PRO A 154 34.63 9.30 -9.09
C PRO A 154 35.38 8.50 -8.00
N SER A 155 36.67 8.78 -7.82
CA SER A 155 37.59 8.03 -6.95
C SER A 155 37.45 8.34 -5.44
N ILE A 156 37.91 7.41 -4.58
CA ILE A 156 37.83 7.43 -3.11
C ILE A 156 38.44 8.71 -2.48
N SER A 157 39.46 9.28 -3.13
CA SER A 157 40.09 10.55 -2.73
C SER A 157 39.09 11.73 -2.69
N THR A 158 38.19 11.79 -3.68
CA THR A 158 37.19 12.86 -3.81
C THR A 158 36.12 12.78 -2.71
N LEU A 159 35.79 11.57 -2.25
CA LEU A 159 34.79 11.34 -1.20
C LEU A 159 35.33 11.70 0.19
N LEU A 160 36.62 11.48 0.44
CA LEU A 160 37.27 11.89 1.68
C LEU A 160 37.40 13.41 1.78
N GLN A 161 37.65 14.10 0.66
CA GLN A 161 37.64 15.57 0.63
C GLN A 161 36.25 16.17 0.88
N VAL A 162 35.19 15.60 0.31
CA VAL A 162 33.82 16.05 0.57
C VAL A 162 33.40 15.80 2.03
N PHE A 163 33.87 14.70 2.63
CA PHE A 163 33.59 14.40 4.04
C PHE A 163 34.25 15.38 5.01
N GLU A 164 35.50 15.78 4.77
CA GLU A 164 36.16 16.80 5.60
C GLU A 164 35.58 18.20 5.39
N ILE A 165 35.12 18.56 4.17
CA ILE A 165 34.42 19.83 3.91
C ILE A 165 33.06 19.89 4.64
N VAL A 166 32.31 18.78 4.66
CA VAL A 166 31.04 18.67 5.39
C VAL A 166 31.25 18.71 6.91
N LYS A 167 32.39 18.20 7.39
CA LYS A 167 32.78 18.24 8.81
C LYS A 167 33.23 19.62 9.27
N GLU A 168 33.92 20.39 8.42
CA GLU A 168 34.21 21.82 8.68
C GLU A 168 32.93 22.68 8.64
N GLN A 169 31.98 22.40 7.74
CA GLN A 169 30.67 23.09 7.70
C GLN A 169 29.74 22.72 8.87
N ALA A 170 30.05 21.70 9.66
CA ALA A 170 29.23 21.26 10.80
C ALA A 170 29.55 21.99 12.12
N GLN A 171 30.63 22.77 12.19
CA GLN A 171 31.11 23.37 13.46
C GLN A 171 30.35 24.64 13.92
N GLY A 172 29.27 25.06 13.26
CA GLY A 172 28.54 26.29 13.64
C GLY A 172 27.00 26.22 13.64
N HIS A 173 26.37 25.05 13.44
CA HIS A 173 24.93 24.97 13.12
C HIS A 173 24.07 24.27 14.19
N SER A 174 22.86 24.80 14.41
CA SER A 174 21.77 24.14 15.15
C SER A 174 21.07 23.06 14.31
N LEU A 175 20.98 21.84 14.85
CA LEU A 175 20.07 20.68 14.66
C LEU A 175 19.32 20.35 13.34
N SER A 176 19.27 21.17 12.28
CA SER A 176 18.58 20.82 11.00
C SER A 176 19.50 20.48 9.82
N ALA A 177 20.78 20.85 9.89
CA ALA A 177 21.82 20.35 8.99
C ALA A 177 21.92 18.80 8.95
N PRO A 178 21.72 18.06 10.05
CA PRO A 178 21.74 16.60 10.04
C PRO A 178 20.60 16.00 9.22
N LEU A 179 19.41 16.62 9.20
CA LEU A 179 18.21 16.06 8.54
C LEU A 179 18.25 16.25 7.02
N PHE A 180 18.67 17.43 6.54
CA PHE A 180 18.89 17.67 5.11
C PHE A 180 20.13 16.96 4.59
N ALA A 181 21.21 16.87 5.38
CA ALA A 181 22.34 16.01 5.07
C ALA A 181 21.89 14.54 5.04
N LEU A 182 21.03 14.08 5.95
CA LEU A 182 20.45 12.73 5.91
C LEU A 182 19.58 12.49 4.68
N ILE A 183 18.78 13.47 4.24
CA ILE A 183 17.93 13.35 3.04
C ILE A 183 18.76 13.41 1.75
N ALA A 184 19.81 14.21 1.71
CA ALA A 184 20.73 14.31 0.57
C ALA A 184 21.65 13.09 0.50
N VAL A 185 22.18 12.63 1.64
CA VAL A 185 22.91 11.37 1.78
C VAL A 185 21.98 10.19 1.48
N ALA A 186 20.71 10.23 1.90
CA ALA A 186 19.68 9.27 1.50
C ALA A 186 19.45 9.27 -0.01
N ARG A 187 19.33 10.43 -0.67
CA ARG A 187 19.19 10.49 -2.13
C ARG A 187 20.44 9.99 -2.86
N LEU A 188 21.63 10.35 -2.40
CA LEU A 188 22.90 9.90 -2.98
C LEU A 188 23.16 8.42 -2.72
N LEU A 189 22.85 7.91 -1.53
CA LEU A 189 22.90 6.49 -1.21
C LEU A 189 21.80 5.72 -1.94
N TYR A 190 20.60 6.29 -2.14
CA TYR A 190 19.53 5.71 -2.96
C TYR A 190 20.00 5.54 -4.40
N GLN A 191 20.53 6.60 -5.02
CA GLN A 191 21.02 6.57 -6.41
C GLN A 191 22.27 5.68 -6.58
N ARG A 192 23.25 5.75 -5.65
CA ARG A 192 24.47 4.95 -5.70
C ARG A 192 24.23 3.48 -5.38
N ARG A 193 23.31 3.20 -4.45
CA ARG A 193 22.90 1.83 -4.11
C ARG A 193 21.93 1.27 -5.14
N GLN A 194 21.13 2.06 -5.86
CA GLN A 194 20.30 1.59 -6.97
C GLN A 194 21.18 1.13 -8.15
N ALA A 195 22.23 1.90 -8.49
CA ALA A 195 23.22 1.51 -9.49
C ALA A 195 24.10 0.31 -9.05
N GLN A 196 24.44 0.18 -7.76
CA GLN A 196 25.13 -1.01 -7.23
C GLN A 196 24.19 -2.20 -6.99
N LEU A 197 22.90 -1.97 -6.71
CA LEU A 197 21.89 -3.01 -6.49
C LEU A 197 21.45 -3.61 -7.80
N GLU A 198 21.42 -2.91 -8.92
CA GLU A 198 21.19 -3.54 -10.23
C GLU A 198 22.28 -4.59 -10.56
N GLN A 199 23.49 -4.42 -10.04
CA GLN A 199 24.62 -5.37 -10.19
C GLN A 199 24.71 -6.44 -9.08
N LEU A 200 24.14 -6.20 -7.88
CA LEU A 200 24.08 -7.14 -6.74
C LEU A 200 22.68 -7.80 -6.57
N CYS A 201 21.69 -7.42 -7.39
CA CYS A 201 20.26 -7.75 -7.28
C CYS A 201 19.99 -9.23 -7.51
N GLU A 202 20.81 -9.89 -8.33
CA GLU A 202 20.62 -11.30 -8.63
C GLU A 202 20.87 -12.20 -7.41
N ASP A 203 21.75 -11.79 -6.47
CA ASP A 203 22.14 -12.63 -5.32
C ASP A 203 21.60 -12.16 -3.95
N GLN A 204 21.51 -10.86 -3.67
CA GLN A 204 21.23 -10.38 -2.30
C GLN A 204 19.75 -10.07 -2.00
N HIS A 205 18.90 -9.87 -3.01
CA HIS A 205 17.45 -9.79 -2.85
C HIS A 205 16.82 -11.14 -2.45
N ARG A 206 17.56 -12.25 -2.61
CA ARG A 206 17.20 -13.55 -2.01
C ARG A 206 16.97 -13.44 -0.50
N HIS A 207 17.80 -12.72 0.27
CA HIS A 207 17.84 -12.91 1.72
C HIS A 207 16.99 -11.93 2.56
N ARG A 208 16.59 -10.77 2.00
CA ARG A 208 15.90 -9.71 2.77
C ARG A 208 14.38 -9.87 2.91
N TYR A 209 13.78 -10.69 2.06
CA TYR A 209 12.33 -10.88 1.97
C TYR A 209 11.92 -12.35 1.84
N LEU A 210 12.89 -13.28 1.92
CA LEU A 210 12.55 -14.66 2.20
C LEU A 210 11.84 -14.66 3.56
N ILE A 211 10.53 -14.90 3.52
CA ILE A 211 9.88 -15.57 4.62
C ILE A 211 10.60 -16.92 4.69
N LYS A 212 11.64 -17.03 5.53
CA LYS A 212 12.06 -18.35 6.01
C LYS A 212 10.78 -18.94 6.60
N GLY A 213 10.37 -20.11 6.11
CA GLY A 213 9.27 -20.82 6.76
C GLY A 213 9.61 -21.04 8.24
N PRO A 214 8.62 -21.23 9.12
CA PRO A 214 8.91 -21.65 10.48
C PRO A 214 9.68 -22.98 10.38
N GLY A 215 10.96 -22.97 10.74
CA GLY A 215 11.84 -24.12 10.54
C GLY A 215 13.34 -23.85 10.46
N ALA A 216 13.82 -22.66 10.83
CA ALA A 216 15.26 -22.46 11.02
C ALA A 216 15.48 -21.56 12.25
N GLU A 217 15.88 -22.22 13.34
CA GLU A 217 16.42 -21.66 14.58
C GLU A 217 15.40 -21.00 15.52
N ASP A 218 14.67 -21.83 16.28
CA ASP A 218 14.64 -21.79 17.75
C ASP A 218 13.78 -22.95 18.28
N ASP A 219 14.43 -24.09 18.52
CA ASP A 219 13.91 -25.16 19.37
C ASP A 219 14.34 -24.86 20.80
N HIS A 220 13.51 -24.14 21.54
CA HIS A 220 13.54 -24.20 22.99
C HIS A 220 12.55 -25.27 23.46
N ILE A 221 13.12 -26.34 24.03
CA ILE A 221 12.41 -27.34 24.83
C ILE A 221 12.30 -26.76 26.23
N ASP A 222 11.08 -26.63 26.76
CA ASP A 222 10.83 -26.51 28.19
C ASP A 222 10.39 -27.86 28.77
N GLU A 223 10.72 -28.10 30.04
CA GLU A 223 10.56 -29.40 30.71
C GLU A 223 9.10 -29.76 31.08
N GLU A 224 8.07 -29.04 30.60
CA GLU A 224 6.69 -29.16 31.12
C GLU A 224 5.57 -29.42 30.09
N GLY A 225 5.87 -29.69 28.82
CA GLY A 225 4.96 -30.40 27.90
C GLY A 225 3.56 -29.78 27.63
N ASN A 226 3.42 -28.98 26.56
CA ASN A 226 2.23 -28.82 25.67
C ASN A 226 2.42 -27.62 24.71
N TYR A 227 1.96 -27.51 23.46
CA TYR A 227 1.57 -28.38 22.31
C TYR A 227 1.91 -27.50 21.08
N ARG A 228 2.83 -27.89 20.18
CA ARG A 228 3.05 -27.20 18.88
C ARG A 228 2.42 -28.01 17.75
N SER A 229 1.69 -27.33 16.86
CA SER A 229 0.89 -27.88 15.74
C SER A 229 1.68 -28.84 14.83
N LYS A 230 1.20 -30.09 14.69
CA LYS A 230 1.74 -31.20 13.86
C LYS A 230 1.61 -31.04 12.32
N VAL A 231 1.26 -29.87 11.80
CA VAL A 231 1.09 -29.68 10.33
C VAL A 231 2.40 -29.21 9.71
N SER A 232 2.89 -29.91 8.70
CA SER A 232 4.09 -29.50 7.97
C SER A 232 3.93 -28.10 7.33
N PRO A 233 5.02 -27.36 7.09
CA PRO A 233 4.95 -26.11 6.32
C PRO A 233 4.43 -26.36 4.89
N PRO A 234 3.72 -25.39 4.27
CA PRO A 234 3.30 -25.51 2.88
C PRO A 234 4.49 -25.39 1.92
N VAL A 235 4.36 -25.99 0.75
CA VAL A 235 5.28 -25.78 -0.36
C VAL A 235 5.07 -24.38 -0.93
N LYS A 236 6.16 -23.71 -1.31
CA LYS A 236 6.15 -22.38 -1.91
C LYS A 236 6.52 -22.50 -3.38
N GLU A 237 5.64 -22.03 -4.26
CA GLU A 237 5.84 -22.16 -5.70
C GLU A 237 5.55 -20.85 -6.42
N TRP A 238 6.28 -20.62 -7.52
CA TRP A 238 6.02 -19.48 -8.40
C TRP A 238 5.36 -19.99 -9.67
N ASN A 239 4.15 -19.52 -9.94
CA ASN A 239 3.39 -19.90 -11.12
C ASN A 239 3.45 -18.78 -12.14
N VAL A 240 3.70 -19.12 -13.40
CA VAL A 240 3.48 -18.20 -14.52
C VAL A 240 1.96 -18.10 -14.73
N VAL A 241 1.45 -16.88 -14.70
CA VAL A 241 0.01 -16.60 -14.71
C VAL A 241 -0.42 -15.69 -15.86
N ALA A 242 0.48 -15.38 -16.79
CA ALA A 242 0.14 -14.69 -18.03
C ALA A 242 1.19 -15.01 -19.10
N GLU A 243 0.85 -14.72 -20.37
CA GLU A 243 1.74 -14.95 -21.52
C GLU A 243 3.01 -14.08 -21.49
N ASP A 244 2.98 -12.97 -20.76
CA ASP A 244 4.11 -12.05 -20.58
C ASP A 244 5.08 -12.48 -19.46
N ASP A 245 5.05 -13.75 -19.06
CA ASP A 245 5.84 -14.34 -17.97
C ASP A 245 5.58 -13.71 -16.58
N THR A 246 4.43 -13.05 -16.38
CA THR A 246 4.01 -12.60 -15.06
C THR A 246 3.91 -13.79 -14.10
N LYS A 247 4.47 -13.63 -12.90
CA LYS A 247 4.50 -14.66 -11.88
C LYS A 247 3.74 -14.27 -10.62
N THR A 248 3.12 -15.26 -9.99
CA THR A 248 2.53 -15.14 -8.65
C THR A 248 3.06 -16.24 -7.73
N LEU A 249 3.22 -15.91 -6.45
CA LEU A 249 3.52 -16.89 -5.41
C LEU A 249 2.26 -17.69 -5.10
N SER A 250 2.39 -19.00 -4.92
CA SER A 250 1.41 -19.83 -4.24
C SER A 250 1.98 -20.51 -3.01
N LEU A 251 1.14 -20.66 -1.98
CA LEU A 251 1.33 -21.62 -0.91
C LEU A 251 0.51 -22.86 -1.23
N VAL A 252 1.07 -24.05 -1.03
CA VAL A 252 0.46 -25.31 -1.46
C VAL A 252 0.61 -26.40 -0.40
N TYR A 253 -0.46 -27.12 -0.14
CA TYR A 253 -0.45 -28.44 0.44
C TYR A 253 -0.86 -29.45 -0.63
N TYR A 254 0.10 -30.24 -1.10
CA TYR A 254 -0.20 -31.36 -1.99
C TYR A 254 -0.87 -32.50 -1.22
N PRO A 255 -1.67 -33.34 -1.91
CA PRO A 255 -2.11 -34.60 -1.36
C PRO A 255 -0.92 -35.41 -0.82
N GLU A 256 -1.09 -36.08 0.31
CA GLU A 256 -0.17 -37.14 0.75
C GLU A 256 -0.41 -38.37 -0.12
N GLU A 257 0.67 -39.01 -0.58
CA GLU A 257 0.55 -40.29 -1.29
C GLU A 257 -0.07 -41.30 -0.32
N GLU A 258 -1.28 -41.77 -0.62
CA GLU A 258 -1.83 -42.92 0.09
C GLU A 258 -0.90 -44.11 -0.18
N VAL A 259 -0.35 -44.70 0.89
CA VAL A 259 0.26 -46.03 0.82
C VAL A 259 -0.87 -46.97 0.43
N ARG A 260 -1.01 -47.21 -0.87
CA ARG A 260 -1.87 -48.26 -1.39
C ARG A 260 -1.30 -49.58 -0.86
N GLU A 261 -1.95 -50.18 0.13
CA GLU A 261 -1.82 -51.63 0.31
C GLU A 261 -2.12 -52.25 -1.06
N GLU A 262 -1.23 -53.13 -1.52
CA GLU A 262 -1.28 -53.76 -2.85
C GLU A 262 -2.61 -54.50 -3.04
N THR A 263 -3.65 -53.79 -3.48
CA THR A 263 -4.89 -54.39 -3.94
C THR A 263 -4.65 -54.93 -5.34
N PRO A 264 -4.99 -56.21 -5.62
CA PRO A 264 -4.72 -56.86 -6.89
C PRO A 264 -5.29 -56.09 -8.07
N GLU A 265 -4.56 -56.13 -9.20
CA GLU A 265 -4.72 -55.31 -10.41
C GLU A 265 -6.08 -55.40 -11.14
N GLU A 266 -7.02 -56.22 -10.65
CA GLU A 266 -8.30 -56.47 -11.32
C GLU A 266 -9.41 -55.46 -10.97
N ASP A 267 -9.26 -54.67 -9.88
CA ASP A 267 -10.21 -53.64 -9.46
C ASP A 267 -9.71 -52.20 -9.75
N MET A 268 -9.26 -51.94 -10.98
CA MET A 268 -8.92 -50.57 -11.43
C MET A 268 -10.20 -49.72 -11.54
N GLU A 269 -10.71 -49.28 -10.38
CA GLU A 269 -11.73 -48.25 -10.25
C GLU A 269 -11.31 -46.98 -11.01
N SER A 270 -12.31 -46.32 -11.60
CA SER A 270 -12.22 -44.99 -12.20
C SER A 270 -11.16 -44.08 -11.52
N PRO A 271 -10.33 -43.36 -12.30
CA PRO A 271 -9.30 -42.48 -11.75
C PRO A 271 -9.91 -41.58 -10.68
N LEU A 272 -9.28 -41.53 -9.51
CA LEU A 272 -9.75 -40.76 -8.36
C LEU A 272 -10.01 -39.31 -8.82
N GLU A 273 -11.25 -38.83 -8.68
CA GLU A 273 -11.57 -37.43 -9.02
C GLU A 273 -10.71 -36.50 -8.19
N LYS A 274 -9.87 -35.70 -8.86
CA LYS A 274 -8.99 -34.75 -8.17
C LYS A 274 -9.76 -33.49 -7.84
N VAL A 275 -9.60 -33.03 -6.60
CA VAL A 275 -10.15 -31.74 -6.15
C VAL A 275 -9.02 -30.77 -5.86
N LEU A 276 -9.15 -29.55 -6.39
CA LEU A 276 -8.32 -28.41 -6.03
C LEU A 276 -9.15 -27.43 -5.19
N ILE A 277 -8.71 -27.22 -3.95
CA ILE A 277 -9.19 -26.15 -3.09
C ILE A 277 -8.34 -24.92 -3.35
N LEU A 278 -8.87 -23.99 -4.14
CA LEU A 278 -8.18 -22.76 -4.54
C LEU A 278 -8.66 -21.57 -3.69
N VAL A 279 -7.78 -21.10 -2.82
CA VAL A 279 -7.99 -19.87 -2.03
C VAL A 279 -7.53 -18.66 -2.83
N ILE A 280 -8.45 -17.73 -3.05
CA ILE A 280 -8.21 -16.42 -3.68
C ILE A 280 -8.24 -15.33 -2.59
N PRO A 281 -7.07 -14.73 -2.29
CA PRO A 281 -6.98 -13.62 -1.36
C PRO A 281 -7.86 -12.43 -1.71
N GLY A 282 -8.22 -11.64 -0.69
CA GLY A 282 -8.63 -10.24 -0.84
C GLY A 282 -7.43 -9.31 -0.98
N ASN A 283 -7.66 -8.00 -0.89
CA ASN A 283 -6.63 -6.97 -0.95
C ASN A 283 -6.19 -6.52 0.46
N PRO A 284 -4.94 -6.72 0.90
CA PRO A 284 -3.76 -7.17 0.14
C PRO A 284 -3.71 -8.69 -0.16
N GLY A 285 -3.38 -9.02 -1.41
CA GLY A 285 -3.28 -10.41 -1.90
C GLY A 285 -2.03 -11.19 -1.55
N ASN A 286 -1.56 -11.10 -0.30
CA ASN A 286 -0.45 -11.91 0.20
C ASN A 286 -1.00 -13.25 0.77
N PRO A 287 -0.55 -14.43 0.27
CA PRO A 287 -1.16 -15.71 0.61
C PRO A 287 -0.88 -16.13 2.06
N TYR A 288 0.15 -15.57 2.70
CA TYR A 288 0.46 -15.85 4.11
C TYR A 288 -0.60 -15.36 5.09
N TYR A 289 -1.49 -14.45 4.68
CA TYR A 289 -2.67 -14.10 5.48
C TYR A 289 -3.66 -15.27 5.64
N TYR A 290 -3.60 -16.25 4.74
CA TYR A 290 -4.53 -17.39 4.70
C TYR A 290 -3.85 -18.70 5.06
N LEU A 291 -2.57 -18.67 5.45
CA LEU A 291 -1.82 -19.88 5.80
C LEU A 291 -2.51 -20.65 6.94
N SER A 292 -2.93 -19.94 7.98
CA SER A 292 -3.57 -20.55 9.15
C SER A 292 -4.93 -21.14 8.78
N LEU A 293 -5.67 -20.52 7.85
CA LEU A 293 -6.91 -21.07 7.28
C LEU A 293 -6.61 -22.38 6.54
N MET A 294 -5.58 -22.40 5.68
CA MET A 294 -5.18 -23.61 4.98
C MET A 294 -4.76 -24.72 5.95
N GLN A 295 -4.03 -24.38 7.01
CA GLN A 295 -3.61 -25.34 8.03
C GLN A 295 -4.80 -25.92 8.81
N GLU A 296 -5.79 -25.11 9.16
CA GLU A 296 -7.02 -25.58 9.79
C GLU A 296 -7.81 -26.52 8.88
N LEU A 297 -7.88 -26.23 7.56
CA LEU A 297 -8.47 -27.15 6.59
C LEU A 297 -7.70 -28.48 6.51
N VAL A 298 -6.37 -28.44 6.48
CA VAL A 298 -5.51 -29.63 6.50
C VAL A 298 -5.72 -30.45 7.79
N LYS A 299 -5.81 -29.80 8.96
CA LYS A 299 -6.05 -30.49 10.24
C LYS A 299 -7.39 -31.22 10.24
N LYS A 300 -8.42 -30.63 9.62
CA LYS A 300 -9.79 -31.17 9.63
C LYS A 300 -10.03 -32.25 8.58
N HIS A 301 -9.54 -32.05 7.35
CA HIS A 301 -9.85 -32.94 6.22
C HIS A 301 -8.67 -33.84 5.80
N GLY A 302 -7.50 -33.68 6.44
CA GLY A 302 -6.25 -34.28 6.03
C GLY A 302 -5.68 -33.64 4.76
N ARG A 303 -4.62 -34.24 4.24
CA ARG A 303 -4.03 -33.87 2.94
C ARG A 303 -4.46 -34.85 1.86
N ARG A 304 -5.77 -35.01 1.65
CA ARG A 304 -6.30 -35.86 0.55
C ARG A 304 -6.43 -35.12 -0.77
N HIS A 305 -6.63 -33.80 -0.70
CA HIS A 305 -6.85 -32.92 -1.85
C HIS A 305 -5.81 -31.80 -1.86
N GLU A 306 -5.56 -31.24 -3.06
CA GLU A 306 -4.64 -30.12 -3.19
C GLU A 306 -5.28 -28.86 -2.59
N ILE A 307 -4.59 -28.20 -1.65
CA ILE A 307 -5.01 -26.90 -1.10
C ILE A 307 -3.99 -25.86 -1.50
N ARG A 308 -4.42 -24.84 -2.25
CA ARG A 308 -3.54 -23.82 -2.79
C ARG A 308 -4.08 -22.43 -2.54
N CYS A 309 -3.22 -21.50 -2.12
CA CYS A 309 -3.54 -20.08 -2.05
C CYS A 309 -2.65 -19.30 -3.02
N LEU A 310 -3.26 -18.62 -4.00
CA LEU A 310 -2.55 -17.89 -5.06
C LEU A 310 -2.52 -16.39 -4.77
N SER A 311 -1.32 -15.81 -4.70
CA SER A 311 -1.14 -14.37 -4.46
C SER A 311 -1.68 -13.49 -5.60
N HIS A 312 -1.86 -12.19 -5.32
CA HIS A 312 -1.98 -11.18 -6.36
C HIS A 312 -0.58 -10.78 -6.87
N ALA A 313 -0.44 -10.59 -8.20
CA ALA A 313 0.82 -10.20 -8.82
C ALA A 313 1.26 -8.84 -8.27
N GLY A 314 2.54 -8.69 -7.92
CA GLY A 314 3.07 -7.44 -7.33
C GLY A 314 2.83 -7.29 -5.82
N HIS A 315 1.98 -8.11 -5.19
CA HIS A 315 1.71 -8.03 -3.75
C HIS A 315 2.74 -8.79 -2.89
N VAL A 316 3.55 -9.65 -3.52
CA VAL A 316 4.65 -10.39 -2.91
C VAL A 316 5.85 -10.36 -3.85
N MET A 317 7.01 -9.97 -3.33
CA MET A 317 8.27 -9.89 -4.08
C MET A 317 8.13 -9.22 -5.46
N PRO A 318 7.69 -7.94 -5.52
CA PRO A 318 7.30 -7.26 -6.77
C PRO A 318 8.39 -7.25 -7.84
N TRP A 319 9.67 -7.34 -7.47
CA TRP A 319 10.79 -7.39 -8.43
C TRP A 319 10.76 -8.63 -9.33
N LYS A 320 10.09 -9.72 -8.94
CA LYS A 320 9.88 -10.89 -9.80
C LYS A 320 9.01 -10.60 -11.02
N ASN A 321 8.27 -9.51 -10.98
CA ASN A 321 7.47 -8.97 -12.08
C ASN A 321 7.98 -7.59 -12.49
N HIS A 322 9.30 -7.34 -12.37
CA HIS A 322 9.94 -6.08 -12.74
C HIS A 322 9.35 -4.85 -12.02
N ASN A 323 8.82 -5.03 -10.81
CA ASN A 323 8.12 -3.99 -10.03
C ASN A 323 6.95 -3.34 -10.79
N ARG A 324 6.34 -4.05 -11.73
CA ARG A 324 5.18 -3.56 -12.48
C ARG A 324 3.95 -3.42 -11.57
N ASP A 325 3.13 -2.42 -11.90
CA ASP A 325 1.80 -2.22 -11.33
C ASP A 325 0.76 -3.02 -12.12
N PHE A 326 -0.18 -3.65 -11.42
CA PHE A 326 -1.20 -4.50 -12.00
C PHE A 326 -2.59 -3.99 -11.65
N THR A 327 -3.45 -3.89 -12.67
CA THR A 327 -4.86 -3.54 -12.52
C THR A 327 -5.68 -4.71 -11.97
N LEU A 328 -6.88 -4.43 -11.43
CA LEU A 328 -7.81 -5.49 -11.01
C LEU A 328 -8.14 -6.46 -12.15
N GLN A 329 -8.38 -5.96 -13.36
CA GLN A 329 -8.67 -6.80 -14.52
C GLN A 329 -7.50 -7.76 -14.86
N GLU A 330 -6.26 -7.27 -14.85
CA GLU A 330 -5.09 -8.14 -15.01
C GLU A 330 -5.01 -9.20 -13.90
N GLN A 331 -5.32 -8.81 -12.65
CA GLN A 331 -5.37 -9.77 -11.56
C GLN A 331 -6.41 -10.84 -11.86
N ILE A 332 -7.62 -10.51 -12.32
CA ILE A 332 -8.67 -11.48 -12.68
C ILE A 332 -8.18 -12.42 -13.78
N ASP A 333 -7.67 -11.87 -14.89
CA ASP A 333 -7.23 -12.66 -16.04
C ASP A 333 -6.08 -13.61 -15.69
N GLN A 334 -5.20 -13.22 -14.76
CA GLN A 334 -4.13 -14.09 -14.28
C GLN A 334 -4.63 -15.32 -13.52
N LYS A 335 -5.71 -15.19 -12.72
CA LYS A 335 -6.28 -16.33 -11.97
C LYS A 335 -7.00 -17.25 -12.94
N ALA A 336 -7.70 -16.68 -13.91
CA ALA A 336 -8.31 -17.45 -14.99
C ALA A 336 -7.26 -18.20 -15.84
N PHE A 337 -6.12 -17.56 -16.15
CA PHE A 337 -5.02 -18.19 -16.87
C PHE A 337 -4.45 -19.37 -16.10
N TYR A 338 -4.20 -19.21 -14.79
CA TYR A 338 -3.74 -20.29 -13.92
C TYR A 338 -4.72 -21.48 -13.93
N VAL A 339 -6.01 -21.23 -13.70
CA VAL A 339 -7.04 -22.28 -13.71
C VAL A 339 -7.10 -22.96 -15.08
N LYS A 340 -7.04 -22.21 -16.17
CA LYS A 340 -7.02 -22.75 -17.54
C LYS A 340 -5.84 -23.70 -17.77
N GLN A 341 -4.66 -23.40 -17.22
CA GLN A 341 -3.51 -24.30 -17.31
C GLN A 341 -3.74 -25.59 -16.52
N ARG A 342 -4.23 -25.48 -15.28
CA ARG A 342 -4.55 -26.66 -14.45
C ARG A 342 -5.59 -27.57 -15.11
N LEU A 343 -6.62 -26.99 -15.74
CA LEU A 343 -7.65 -27.74 -16.46
C LEU A 343 -7.15 -28.33 -17.80
N ARG A 344 -6.08 -27.81 -18.38
CA ARG A 344 -5.42 -28.46 -19.54
C ARG A 344 -4.65 -29.70 -19.12
N GLU A 345 -4.02 -29.67 -17.96
CA GLU A 345 -3.27 -30.78 -17.38
C GLU A 345 -4.22 -31.86 -16.82
N GLU A 346 -5.31 -31.44 -16.19
CA GLU A 346 -6.32 -32.31 -15.59
C GLU A 346 -7.73 -31.81 -15.95
N PRO A 347 -8.29 -32.24 -17.09
CA PRO A 347 -9.62 -31.80 -17.56
C PRO A 347 -10.76 -32.15 -16.61
N THR A 348 -10.61 -33.20 -15.81
CA THR A 348 -11.61 -33.67 -14.85
C THR A 348 -11.50 -33.01 -13.47
N LEU A 349 -10.56 -32.07 -13.30
CA LEU A 349 -10.31 -31.40 -12.02
C LEU A 349 -11.56 -30.67 -11.54
N ARG A 350 -11.98 -30.97 -10.31
CA ARG A 350 -13.06 -30.27 -9.62
C ARG A 350 -12.50 -29.15 -8.76
N LEU A 351 -13.15 -27.99 -8.81
CA LEU A 351 -12.71 -26.77 -8.16
C LEU A 351 -13.60 -26.45 -6.96
N VAL A 352 -12.98 -26.31 -5.80
CA VAL A 352 -13.56 -25.64 -4.63
C VAL A 352 -12.86 -24.30 -4.52
N VAL A 353 -13.53 -23.20 -4.85
CA VAL A 353 -12.91 -21.87 -4.89
C VAL A 353 -13.37 -21.04 -3.70
N ILE A 354 -12.41 -20.57 -2.90
CA ILE A 354 -12.64 -19.81 -1.66
C ILE A 354 -12.11 -18.40 -1.85
N GLY A 355 -12.99 -17.43 -2.03
CA GLY A 355 -12.63 -16.02 -2.23
C GLY A 355 -12.91 -15.17 -1.01
N HIS A 356 -11.94 -14.36 -0.58
CA HIS A 356 -12.12 -13.34 0.46
C HIS A 356 -12.26 -11.94 -0.13
N SER A 357 -13.24 -11.14 0.30
CA SER A 357 -13.34 -9.72 -0.10
C SER A 357 -13.35 -9.58 -1.63
N ILE A 358 -12.45 -8.79 -2.23
CA ILE A 358 -12.31 -8.71 -3.69
C ILE A 358 -11.98 -10.06 -4.35
N GLY A 359 -11.37 -10.98 -3.61
CA GLY A 359 -11.18 -12.36 -4.04
C GLY A 359 -12.48 -13.12 -4.27
N SER A 360 -13.58 -12.74 -3.63
CA SER A 360 -14.92 -13.27 -3.94
C SER A 360 -15.40 -12.85 -5.33
N TYR A 361 -15.10 -11.61 -5.76
CA TYR A 361 -15.40 -11.14 -7.11
C TYR A 361 -14.59 -11.92 -8.17
N ILE A 362 -13.28 -12.11 -7.91
CA ILE A 362 -12.41 -12.94 -8.75
C ILE A 362 -12.91 -14.40 -8.79
N THR A 363 -13.40 -14.92 -7.67
CA THR A 363 -13.97 -16.28 -7.57
C THR A 363 -15.20 -16.45 -8.46
N LEU A 364 -16.07 -15.44 -8.51
CA LEU A 364 -17.21 -15.43 -9.43
C LEU A 364 -16.75 -15.40 -10.89
N ASP A 365 -15.73 -14.61 -11.25
CA ASP A 365 -15.18 -14.63 -12.62
C ASP A 365 -14.62 -16.01 -13.01
N ILE A 366 -13.93 -16.71 -12.09
CA ILE A 366 -13.50 -18.10 -12.31
C ILE A 366 -14.71 -19.00 -12.59
N ALA A 367 -15.79 -18.89 -11.79
CA ALA A 367 -17.01 -19.67 -12.00
C ALA A 367 -17.70 -19.34 -13.33
N LYS A 368 -17.63 -18.08 -13.77
CA LYS A 368 -18.15 -17.64 -15.08
C LYS A 368 -17.40 -18.31 -16.23
N ARG A 369 -16.07 -18.42 -16.14
CA ARG A 369 -15.20 -18.95 -17.20
C ARG A 369 -15.12 -20.48 -17.21
N PHE A 370 -15.26 -21.13 -16.05
CA PHE A 370 -15.10 -22.59 -15.90
C PHE A 370 -16.27 -23.25 -15.16
N PRO A 371 -17.53 -23.02 -15.56
CA PRO A 371 -18.72 -23.41 -14.78
C PRO A 371 -18.84 -24.93 -14.56
N GLN A 372 -18.36 -25.73 -15.51
CA GLN A 372 -18.45 -27.20 -15.45
C GLN A 372 -17.53 -27.81 -14.38
N ASN A 373 -16.44 -27.12 -14.05
CA ASN A 373 -15.45 -27.61 -13.08
C ASN A 373 -15.75 -27.14 -11.65
N ILE A 374 -16.71 -26.23 -11.44
CA ILE A 374 -17.05 -25.73 -10.11
C ILE A 374 -17.83 -26.78 -9.30
N ALA A 375 -17.21 -27.29 -8.24
CA ALA A 375 -17.84 -28.15 -7.25
C ALA A 375 -18.51 -27.32 -6.14
N LYS A 376 -17.79 -26.36 -5.54
CA LYS A 376 -18.30 -25.46 -4.50
C LYS A 376 -17.62 -24.10 -4.57
N LEU A 377 -18.34 -23.07 -4.17
CA LEU A 377 -17.86 -21.70 -4.02
C LEU A 377 -18.04 -21.24 -2.58
N VAL A 378 -17.07 -20.49 -2.07
CA VAL A 378 -17.13 -19.83 -0.76
C VAL A 378 -16.79 -18.36 -0.96
N LEU A 379 -17.74 -17.49 -0.64
CA LEU A 379 -17.61 -16.04 -0.76
C LEU A 379 -17.57 -15.44 0.65
N MET A 380 -16.36 -15.20 1.16
CA MET A 380 -16.12 -14.70 2.51
C MET A 380 -16.08 -13.17 2.49
N GLN A 381 -16.97 -12.56 3.29
CA GLN A 381 -17.08 -11.11 3.46
C GLN A 381 -17.04 -10.41 2.10
N PRO A 382 -17.98 -10.76 1.20
CA PRO A 382 -17.80 -10.62 -0.24
C PRO A 382 -17.91 -9.17 -0.70
N ALA A 383 -16.82 -8.63 -1.24
CA ALA A 383 -16.79 -7.34 -1.91
C ALA A 383 -17.15 -7.51 -3.39
N ILE A 384 -18.42 -7.83 -3.65
CA ILE A 384 -18.93 -8.18 -5.00
C ILE A 384 -19.90 -7.13 -5.58
N MET A 385 -20.26 -6.13 -4.79
CA MET A 385 -21.01 -4.94 -5.21
C MET A 385 -20.74 -3.79 -4.24
N HIS A 386 -20.90 -2.56 -4.73
CA HIS A 386 -21.06 -1.35 -3.93
C HIS A 386 -20.07 -1.12 -2.75
N ILE A 387 -18.86 -1.69 -2.77
CA ILE A 387 -17.89 -1.53 -1.66
C ILE A 387 -17.53 -0.05 -1.43
N ALA A 388 -17.50 0.76 -2.49
CA ALA A 388 -17.27 2.20 -2.41
C ALA A 388 -18.32 2.96 -1.58
N LEU A 389 -19.55 2.45 -1.47
CA LEU A 389 -20.62 3.06 -0.69
C LEU A 389 -20.53 2.77 0.81
N SER A 390 -19.75 1.75 1.20
CA SER A 390 -19.53 1.39 2.60
C SER A 390 -18.83 2.50 3.39
N ARG A 391 -18.93 2.44 4.73
CA ARG A 391 -18.25 3.41 5.60
C ARG A 391 -16.74 3.44 5.34
N LYS A 392 -16.10 2.28 5.18
CA LYS A 392 -14.66 2.21 4.89
C LYS A 392 -14.33 2.58 3.46
N GLY A 393 -15.18 2.24 2.48
CA GLY A 393 -15.03 2.69 1.10
C GLY A 393 -14.96 4.21 1.00
N LYS A 394 -15.91 4.92 1.62
CA LYS A 394 -15.92 6.40 1.66
C LYS A 394 -14.68 7.00 2.33
N GLN A 395 -14.26 6.43 3.47
CA GLN A 395 -13.02 6.86 4.16
C GLN A 395 -11.78 6.63 3.29
N PHE A 396 -11.72 5.49 2.62
CA PHE A 396 -10.64 5.13 1.71
C PHE A 396 -10.58 6.07 0.50
N MET A 397 -11.70 6.34 -0.16
CA MET A 397 -11.75 7.27 -1.30
C MET A 397 -11.27 8.67 -0.92
N THR A 398 -11.58 9.14 0.30
CA THR A 398 -11.07 10.42 0.82
C THR A 398 -9.54 10.42 0.94
N MET A 399 -8.95 9.30 1.41
CA MET A 399 -7.50 9.14 1.46
C MET A 399 -6.89 9.11 0.05
N MET A 400 -7.55 8.44 -0.91
CA MET A 400 -7.07 8.29 -2.28
C MET A 400 -7.05 9.59 -3.09
N ASN A 401 -7.80 10.61 -2.68
CA ASN A 401 -7.64 11.97 -3.24
C ASN A 401 -6.20 12.50 -3.13
N ASN A 402 -5.41 11.99 -2.18
CA ASN A 402 -4.00 12.32 -2.01
C ASN A 402 -3.08 11.12 -2.35
N TYR A 403 -3.46 10.29 -3.32
CA TYR A 403 -2.76 9.05 -3.67
C TYR A 403 -1.25 9.22 -3.86
N GLU A 404 -0.82 10.21 -4.65
CA GLU A 404 0.61 10.46 -4.91
C GLU A 404 1.38 10.75 -3.62
N PHE A 405 0.78 11.50 -2.71
CA PHE A 405 1.36 11.82 -1.42
C PHE A 405 1.48 10.57 -0.53
N VAL A 406 0.45 9.71 -0.50
CA VAL A 406 0.47 8.44 0.24
C VAL A 406 1.57 7.51 -0.27
N VAL A 407 1.68 7.36 -1.59
CA VAL A 407 2.70 6.53 -2.24
C VAL A 407 4.11 7.08 -1.98
N MET A 408 4.31 8.39 -2.15
CA MET A 408 5.57 9.06 -1.85
C MET A 408 5.99 8.82 -0.40
N LEU A 409 5.07 9.02 0.55
CA LEU A 409 5.33 8.81 1.97
C LEU A 409 5.76 7.38 2.26
N MET A 410 5.06 6.40 1.70
CA MET A 410 5.44 5.00 1.87
C MET A 410 6.80 4.68 1.25
N GLY A 411 7.16 5.31 0.12
CA GLY A 411 8.51 5.25 -0.42
C GLY A 411 9.56 5.79 0.55
N VAL A 412 9.26 6.88 1.25
CA VAL A 412 10.13 7.43 2.31
C VAL A 412 10.23 6.48 3.50
N VAL A 413 9.12 5.88 3.95
CA VAL A 413 9.13 4.88 5.03
C VAL A 413 9.97 3.66 4.64
N ASP A 414 9.75 3.13 3.44
CA ASP A 414 10.47 1.99 2.88
C ASP A 414 11.98 2.28 2.73
N TYR A 415 12.35 3.53 2.51
CA TYR A 415 13.75 3.91 2.35
C TYR A 415 14.43 4.21 3.69
N LEU A 416 13.84 5.07 4.53
CA LEU A 416 14.50 5.63 5.72
C LEU A 416 14.35 4.77 6.97
N VAL A 417 13.25 4.04 7.12
CA VAL A 417 12.94 3.38 8.40
C VAL A 417 13.66 2.04 8.49
N PRO A 418 14.45 1.76 9.55
CA PRO A 418 15.07 0.45 9.72
C PRO A 418 14.04 -0.69 9.88
N VAL A 419 14.38 -1.89 9.42
CA VAL A 419 13.45 -3.06 9.44
C VAL A 419 12.91 -3.35 10.84
N SER A 420 13.73 -3.19 11.89
CA SER A 420 13.30 -3.39 13.28
C SER A 420 12.16 -2.44 13.68
N LEU A 421 12.23 -1.17 13.25
CA LEU A 421 11.17 -0.19 13.52
C LEU A 421 9.93 -0.45 12.65
N ARG A 422 10.10 -0.89 11.40
CA ARG A 422 8.96 -1.34 10.57
C ARG A 422 8.23 -2.51 11.21
N ARG A 423 8.95 -3.52 11.69
CA ARG A 423 8.37 -4.67 12.43
C ARG A 423 7.62 -4.21 13.66
N TRP A 424 8.16 -3.24 14.41
CA TRP A 424 7.48 -2.65 15.55
C TRP A 424 6.17 -1.93 15.15
N MET A 425 6.19 -1.08 14.12
CA MET A 425 4.99 -0.39 13.62
C MET A 425 3.92 -1.38 13.15
N VAL A 426 4.33 -2.42 12.42
CA VAL A 426 3.44 -3.48 11.94
C VAL A 426 2.84 -4.24 13.12
N ARG A 427 3.64 -4.66 14.11
CA ARG A 427 3.16 -5.32 15.33
C ARG A 427 2.13 -4.46 16.06
N ARG A 428 2.33 -3.15 16.13
CA ARG A 428 1.40 -2.22 16.78
C ARG A 428 0.12 -1.98 15.97
N SER A 429 0.21 -2.06 14.65
CA SER A 429 -0.90 -1.84 13.70
C SER A 429 -1.82 -3.04 13.56
N VAL A 430 -1.23 -4.22 13.35
CA VAL A 430 -1.92 -5.52 13.17
C VAL A 430 -2.43 -6.04 14.51
N GLY A 431 -1.69 -5.78 15.60
CA GLY A 431 -2.02 -6.24 16.95
C GLY A 431 -0.99 -7.25 17.46
N SER A 432 -0.75 -7.23 18.77
CA SER A 432 0.21 -8.14 19.41
C SER A 432 -0.24 -9.60 19.43
N HIS A 433 -1.55 -9.84 19.36
CA HIS A 433 -2.16 -11.17 19.38
C HIS A 433 -2.20 -11.81 17.99
N ALA A 434 -1.92 -11.07 16.92
CA ALA A 434 -1.88 -11.61 15.58
C ALA A 434 -0.66 -12.52 15.39
N GLU A 435 -0.87 -13.63 14.68
CA GLU A 435 0.17 -14.60 14.37
C GLU A 435 1.38 -13.96 13.68
N GLU A 436 2.57 -14.51 13.92
CA GLU A 436 3.82 -14.01 13.32
C GLU A 436 3.74 -14.00 11.78
N THR A 437 3.13 -15.02 11.19
CA THR A 437 2.90 -15.15 9.74
C THR A 437 2.12 -13.97 9.16
N VAL A 438 1.02 -13.59 9.83
CA VAL A 438 0.17 -12.45 9.48
C VAL A 438 0.92 -11.12 9.66
N ARG A 439 1.75 -11.00 10.71
CA ARG A 439 2.61 -9.83 10.92
C ARG A 439 3.70 -9.72 9.84
N LEU A 440 4.34 -10.83 9.46
CA LEU A 440 5.33 -10.85 8.38
C LEU A 440 4.70 -10.57 7.02
N ALA A 441 3.50 -11.08 6.75
CA ALA A 441 2.72 -10.73 5.57
C ALA A 441 2.41 -9.23 5.53
N SER A 442 2.05 -8.64 6.68
CA SER A 442 1.78 -7.20 6.81
C SER A 442 3.02 -6.33 6.65
N LEU A 443 4.21 -6.87 6.92
CA LEU A 443 5.47 -6.15 6.70
C LEU A 443 5.71 -5.86 5.22
N SER A 444 5.20 -6.69 4.29
CA SER A 444 5.33 -6.41 2.86
C SER A 444 4.61 -5.14 2.43
N LEU A 445 3.62 -4.66 3.19
CA LEU A 445 2.89 -3.41 2.92
C LEU A 445 3.73 -2.16 3.15
N VAL A 446 4.88 -2.28 3.81
CA VAL A 446 5.84 -1.17 3.94
C VAL A 446 6.73 -1.07 2.70
N ASN A 447 6.67 -2.03 1.78
CA ASN A 447 7.36 -1.91 0.50
C ASN A 447 6.58 -1.00 -0.46
N SER A 448 7.29 -0.06 -1.08
CA SER A 448 6.75 0.94 -2.00
C SER A 448 6.03 0.36 -3.22
N CYS A 449 6.60 -0.65 -3.87
CA CYS A 449 5.97 -1.29 -5.04
C CYS A 449 4.77 -2.16 -4.66
N VAL A 450 4.84 -2.85 -3.52
CA VAL A 450 3.70 -3.63 -3.00
C VAL A 450 2.54 -2.70 -2.66
N ILE A 451 2.79 -1.58 -1.96
CA ILE A 451 1.72 -0.69 -1.56
C ILE A 451 1.10 0.05 -2.75
N GLN A 452 1.88 0.35 -3.79
CA GLN A 452 1.36 0.87 -5.07
C GLN A 452 0.38 -0.11 -5.70
N ASN A 453 0.75 -1.38 -5.84
CA ASN A 453 -0.15 -2.42 -6.35
C ASN A 453 -1.42 -2.59 -5.49
N VAL A 454 -1.26 -2.62 -4.17
CA VAL A 454 -2.38 -2.74 -3.21
C VAL A 454 -3.35 -1.56 -3.32
N LEU A 455 -2.84 -0.32 -3.34
CA LEU A 455 -3.67 0.88 -3.40
C LEU A 455 -4.26 1.11 -4.80
N GLY A 456 -3.49 0.82 -5.86
CA GLY A 456 -3.96 0.87 -7.24
C GLY A 456 -5.10 -0.13 -7.48
N MET A 457 -4.91 -1.39 -7.06
CA MET A 457 -5.96 -2.41 -7.15
C MET A 457 -7.19 -2.04 -6.31
N ALA A 458 -7.02 -1.46 -5.12
CA ALA A 458 -8.15 -0.98 -4.33
C ALA A 458 -8.89 0.18 -5.02
N ALA A 459 -8.19 1.05 -5.74
CA ALA A 459 -8.81 2.11 -6.53
C ALA A 459 -9.65 1.53 -7.69
N ASN A 460 -9.11 0.54 -8.40
CA ASN A 460 -9.83 -0.20 -9.44
C ASN A 460 -11.07 -0.89 -8.88
N GLU A 461 -10.93 -1.62 -7.77
CA GLU A 461 -12.02 -2.27 -7.06
C GLU A 461 -13.17 -1.31 -6.76
N MET A 462 -12.87 -0.13 -6.23
CA MET A 462 -13.89 0.88 -5.88
C MET A 462 -14.60 1.46 -7.12
N ALA A 463 -13.92 1.50 -8.27
CA ALA A 463 -14.45 2.06 -9.51
C ALA A 463 -15.21 1.04 -10.36
N GLU A 464 -14.78 -0.23 -10.35
CA GLU A 464 -15.22 -1.28 -11.27
C GLU A 464 -16.24 -2.22 -10.62
N VAL A 465 -16.15 -2.49 -9.31
CA VAL A 465 -17.05 -3.41 -8.59
C VAL A 465 -18.26 -2.67 -8.06
N VAL A 466 -19.14 -2.28 -8.99
CA VAL A 466 -20.36 -1.52 -8.68
C VAL A 466 -21.55 -2.46 -8.58
N GLU A 467 -21.84 -3.20 -9.65
CA GLU A 467 -23.04 -4.04 -9.79
C GLU A 467 -22.68 -5.53 -9.76
N LEU A 468 -23.61 -6.33 -9.22
CA LEU A 468 -23.47 -7.78 -9.19
C LEU A 468 -23.99 -8.43 -10.48
N ASP A 469 -23.23 -9.37 -11.04
CA ASP A 469 -23.71 -10.27 -12.10
C ASP A 469 -24.70 -11.28 -11.50
N GLU A 470 -25.97 -10.90 -11.42
CA GLU A 470 -27.00 -11.70 -10.74
C GLU A 470 -27.23 -13.05 -11.41
N GLU A 471 -27.18 -13.09 -12.74
CA GLU A 471 -27.39 -14.30 -13.53
C GLU A 471 -26.31 -15.33 -13.20
N LEU A 472 -25.06 -14.88 -13.08
CA LEU A 472 -23.93 -15.72 -12.71
C LEU A 472 -24.09 -16.32 -11.30
N VAL A 473 -24.50 -15.52 -10.32
CA VAL A 473 -24.72 -16.00 -8.95
C VAL A 473 -25.89 -16.97 -8.91
N THR A 474 -27.00 -16.64 -9.55
CA THR A 474 -28.20 -17.51 -9.63
C THR A 474 -27.87 -18.86 -10.27
N ARG A 475 -27.03 -18.88 -11.31
CA ARG A 475 -26.61 -20.13 -11.99
C ARG A 475 -25.83 -21.09 -11.09
N HIS A 476 -25.16 -20.58 -10.06
CA HIS A 476 -24.32 -21.38 -9.14
C HIS A 476 -24.85 -21.36 -7.71
N GLU A 477 -26.09 -20.91 -7.52
CA GLU A 477 -26.65 -20.59 -6.21
C GLU A 477 -26.55 -21.77 -5.23
N ASP A 478 -26.90 -22.97 -5.68
CA ASP A 478 -26.82 -24.24 -4.92
C ASP A 478 -25.38 -24.67 -4.53
N LYS A 479 -24.39 -24.06 -5.19
CA LYS A 479 -22.96 -24.30 -4.97
C LYS A 479 -22.29 -23.22 -4.14
N ILE A 480 -22.99 -22.14 -3.79
CA ILE A 480 -22.42 -20.99 -3.07
C ILE A 480 -22.67 -21.08 -1.56
N LEU A 481 -21.60 -20.89 -0.80
CA LEU A 481 -21.67 -20.46 0.59
C LEU A 481 -21.24 -18.99 0.69
N PHE A 482 -22.11 -18.15 1.20
CA PHE A 482 -21.75 -16.82 1.68
C PHE A 482 -21.40 -16.85 3.16
N VAL A 483 -20.27 -16.25 3.53
CA VAL A 483 -19.86 -16.06 4.94
C VAL A 483 -19.77 -14.57 5.22
N TYR A 484 -20.68 -14.05 6.06
CA TYR A 484 -20.78 -12.62 6.38
C TYR A 484 -20.26 -12.32 7.77
N SER A 485 -20.18 -11.02 8.08
CA SER A 485 -19.97 -10.55 9.43
C SER A 485 -20.84 -9.35 9.76
N THR A 486 -21.39 -9.35 10.97
CA THR A 486 -22.19 -8.23 11.49
C THR A 486 -21.34 -7.04 11.92
N VAL A 487 -20.02 -7.20 12.01
CA VAL A 487 -19.07 -6.16 12.43
C VAL A 487 -18.14 -5.74 11.28
N ASP A 488 -18.44 -6.16 10.05
CA ASP A 488 -17.71 -5.76 8.86
C ASP A 488 -18.03 -4.30 8.49
N GLU A 489 -16.98 -3.50 8.30
CA GLU A 489 -17.11 -2.09 7.96
C GLU A 489 -16.91 -1.81 6.45
N TRP A 490 -16.52 -2.83 5.68
CA TRP A 490 -16.33 -2.80 4.23
C TRP A 490 -17.53 -3.38 3.48
N VAL A 491 -18.12 -4.44 4.03
CA VAL A 491 -19.34 -5.07 3.49
C VAL A 491 -20.45 -4.91 4.53
N PRO A 492 -21.29 -3.87 4.41
CA PRO A 492 -22.32 -3.57 5.40
C PRO A 492 -23.35 -4.68 5.55
N GLY A 493 -23.99 -4.77 6.72
CA GLY A 493 -25.00 -5.79 7.02
C GLY A 493 -26.24 -5.72 6.13
N GLU A 494 -26.50 -4.57 5.53
CA GLU A 494 -27.56 -4.36 4.53
C GLU A 494 -27.33 -5.23 3.28
N PHE A 495 -26.07 -5.38 2.83
CA PHE A 495 -25.75 -6.22 1.67
C PHE A 495 -25.97 -7.70 2.00
N MET A 496 -25.69 -8.12 3.25
CA MET A 496 -26.02 -9.47 3.71
C MET A 496 -27.52 -9.73 3.62
N GLN A 497 -28.36 -8.81 4.12
CA GLN A 497 -29.82 -8.96 4.05
C GLN A 497 -30.30 -9.06 2.61
N GLU A 498 -29.76 -8.22 1.74
CA GLU A 498 -30.06 -8.24 0.31
C GLU A 498 -29.70 -9.60 -0.33
N PHE A 499 -28.51 -10.13 -0.06
CA PHE A 499 -28.11 -11.44 -0.59
C PHE A 499 -28.95 -12.60 -0.06
N GLN A 500 -29.32 -12.57 1.22
CA GLN A 500 -30.18 -13.60 1.82
C GLN A 500 -31.58 -13.61 1.21
N LEU A 501 -32.08 -12.44 0.80
CA LEU A 501 -33.39 -12.32 0.13
C LEU A 501 -33.32 -12.70 -1.35
N ARG A 502 -32.22 -12.38 -2.02
CA ARG A 502 -32.04 -12.59 -3.46
C ARG A 502 -31.61 -14.02 -3.83
N PHE A 503 -30.82 -14.67 -2.97
CA PHE A 503 -30.18 -15.95 -3.25
C PHE A 503 -30.57 -17.04 -2.23
N VAL A 504 -31.86 -17.34 -2.14
CA VAL A 504 -32.45 -18.24 -1.13
C VAL A 504 -31.97 -19.70 -1.20
N ASN A 505 -31.47 -20.17 -2.34
CA ASN A 505 -30.91 -21.52 -2.49
C ASN A 505 -29.43 -21.60 -2.11
N ALA A 506 -28.77 -20.45 -1.90
CA ALA A 506 -27.39 -20.40 -1.43
C ALA A 506 -27.34 -20.65 0.08
N GLN A 507 -26.19 -21.11 0.56
CA GLN A 507 -25.96 -21.20 1.99
C GLN A 507 -25.45 -19.87 2.53
N HIS A 508 -25.96 -19.45 3.68
CA HIS A 508 -25.57 -18.20 4.34
C HIS A 508 -25.12 -18.49 5.77
N ARG A 509 -23.92 -18.01 6.12
CA ARG A 509 -23.35 -18.11 7.48
C ARG A 509 -22.90 -16.73 7.94
N VAL A 510 -22.95 -16.50 9.25
CA VAL A 510 -22.57 -15.23 9.87
C VAL A 510 -21.53 -15.49 10.94
N VAL A 511 -20.43 -14.75 10.91
CA VAL A 511 -19.35 -14.81 11.90
C VAL A 511 -19.21 -13.47 12.63
N PRO A 512 -18.77 -13.45 13.90
CA PRO A 512 -18.62 -12.23 14.68
C PRO A 512 -17.25 -11.54 14.47
N ASN A 513 -16.61 -11.72 13.30
CA ASN A 513 -15.23 -11.30 13.05
C ASN A 513 -15.13 -10.14 12.07
N ARG A 514 -14.22 -9.18 12.28
CA ARG A 514 -14.05 -8.07 11.32
C ARG A 514 -13.53 -8.55 9.95
N HIS A 515 -13.58 -7.68 8.94
CA HIS A 515 -13.10 -7.93 7.58
C HIS A 515 -11.71 -8.58 7.50
N ALA A 516 -10.78 -8.17 8.37
CA ALA A 516 -9.47 -8.80 8.48
C ALA A 516 -9.47 -9.87 9.57
N PHE A 517 -10.33 -10.88 9.46
CA PHE A 517 -10.53 -11.92 10.48
C PHE A 517 -9.23 -12.65 10.87
N MET A 518 -8.28 -12.77 9.94
CA MET A 518 -6.97 -13.35 10.17
C MET A 518 -6.08 -12.56 11.14
N MET A 519 -6.44 -11.30 11.45
CA MET A 519 -5.74 -10.47 12.45
C MET A 519 -6.37 -10.59 13.85
N GLU A 520 -7.51 -11.27 13.98
CA GLU A 520 -8.23 -11.42 15.24
C GLU A 520 -7.91 -12.74 15.92
N LEU A 521 -7.99 -12.75 17.25
CA LEU A 521 -7.93 -13.98 18.03
C LEU A 521 -9.09 -14.89 17.61
N ASP A 522 -8.79 -16.16 17.33
CA ASP A 522 -9.73 -17.18 16.85
C ASP A 522 -10.48 -16.86 15.54
N GLY A 523 -10.25 -15.71 14.90
CA GLY A 523 -11.01 -15.29 13.72
C GLY A 523 -10.85 -16.25 12.54
N THR A 524 -9.62 -16.70 12.28
CA THR A 524 -9.35 -17.74 11.28
C THR A 524 -10.09 -19.04 11.59
N ARG A 525 -10.08 -19.50 12.85
CA ARG A 525 -10.72 -20.75 13.27
C ARG A 525 -12.23 -20.67 13.09
N ASN A 526 -12.86 -19.58 13.53
CA ASN A 526 -14.30 -19.34 13.40
C ASN A 526 -14.76 -19.37 11.94
N VAL A 527 -14.05 -18.65 11.07
CA VAL A 527 -14.34 -18.62 9.63
C VAL A 527 -14.13 -20.00 9.01
N THR A 528 -13.03 -20.68 9.36
CA THR A 528 -12.69 -22.00 8.78
C THR A 528 -13.68 -23.09 9.18
N GLU A 529 -14.28 -23.03 10.38
CA GLU A 529 -15.31 -23.97 10.81
C GLU A 529 -16.50 -24.01 9.84
N HIS A 530 -17.02 -22.84 9.45
CA HIS A 530 -18.14 -22.75 8.50
C HIS A 530 -17.77 -23.22 7.09
N ILE A 531 -16.55 -22.91 6.65
CA ILE A 531 -16.02 -23.32 5.34
C ILE A 531 -15.89 -24.85 5.30
N SER A 532 -15.24 -25.41 6.32
CA SER A 532 -15.01 -26.85 6.45
C SER A 532 -16.33 -27.62 6.39
N GLN A 533 -17.35 -27.20 7.13
CA GLN A 533 -18.67 -27.84 7.10
C GLN A 533 -19.31 -27.85 5.70
N TRP A 534 -19.10 -26.79 4.92
CA TRP A 534 -19.68 -26.68 3.57
C TRP A 534 -18.96 -27.54 2.54
N ILE A 535 -17.63 -27.57 2.61
CA ILE A 535 -16.80 -28.30 1.63
C ILE A 535 -16.62 -29.77 2.01
N ALA A 536 -16.91 -30.15 3.27
CA ALA A 536 -16.84 -31.53 3.78
C ALA A 536 -17.52 -32.54 2.87
N VAL A 537 -18.68 -32.20 2.29
CA VAL A 537 -19.39 -33.10 1.36
C VAL A 537 -18.52 -33.48 0.17
N ILE A 538 -17.71 -32.56 -0.35
CA ILE A 538 -16.81 -32.83 -1.49
C ILE A 538 -15.54 -33.52 -1.04
N LEU A 539 -15.01 -33.14 0.14
CA LEU A 539 -13.70 -33.62 0.58
C LEU A 539 -13.78 -34.99 1.25
N ASP A 540 -14.88 -35.29 1.94
CA ASP A 540 -15.08 -36.45 2.81
C ASP A 540 -15.97 -37.53 2.18
N GLU A 541 -16.38 -37.35 0.91
CA GLU A 541 -17.02 -38.39 0.09
C GLU A 541 -16.12 -39.64 0.07
N LYS A 542 -16.39 -40.60 0.95
CA LYS A 542 -15.90 -41.97 0.80
C LYS A 542 -16.58 -42.52 -0.44
N LYS A 543 -15.82 -42.97 -1.44
CA LYS A 543 -16.37 -43.87 -2.45
C LYS A 543 -16.89 -45.09 -1.68
N GLU A 544 -18.21 -45.16 -1.48
CA GLU A 544 -18.85 -46.42 -1.11
C GLU A 544 -18.54 -47.38 -2.25
N ILE A 545 -17.62 -48.31 -2.02
CA ILE A 545 -17.41 -49.46 -2.89
C ILE A 545 -18.75 -50.19 -2.89
N LYS A 546 -19.56 -49.96 -3.92
CA LYS A 546 -20.73 -50.77 -4.20
C LYS A 546 -20.21 -52.14 -4.60
N ILE A 547 -20.01 -53.01 -3.62
CA ILE A 547 -19.85 -54.43 -3.84
C ILE A 547 -21.17 -54.88 -4.48
N LYS A 548 -21.18 -54.96 -5.81
CA LYS A 548 -22.19 -55.70 -6.55
C LYS A 548 -22.00 -57.16 -6.16
N ILE A 549 -22.76 -57.61 -5.17
CA ILE A 549 -23.00 -59.04 -4.98
C ILE A 549 -23.85 -59.43 -6.20
N CYS A 550 -23.21 -60.09 -7.17
CA CYS A 550 -23.93 -60.77 -8.23
C CYS A 550 -24.54 -62.04 -7.62
N ASP A 551 -25.88 -62.11 -7.61
CA ASP A 551 -26.64 -63.33 -7.34
C ASP A 551 -26.65 -64.28 -8.55
#